data_AF-A0A2K3PPA3-F1
#
_entry.id   AF-A0A2K3PPA3-F1
#
_cell.length_a   1.000
_cell.length_b   1.000
_cell.length_c   1.000
_cell.angle_alpha   90.00
_cell.angle_beta   90.00
_cell.angle_gamma   90.00
#
_symmetry.space_group_name_H-M   'P 1'
#
loop_
_entity.id
_entity.type
_entity.pdbx_description
1 polymer ?
#
loop_
_entity_poly.entity_id
_entity_poly.type
_entity_poly.pdbx_seq_one_letter_code
_entity_poly.pdbx_strand_id
1 'polypeptide(L)'
;MAEPVASAFLSSFFEVILERLASGDFNDYFSRHNLDVELVEKLSITLNSINQVLEEAEKMQIKELIEMLELLVKQKEILGLKGGARCASTEGGISWKSLKKLPTTSPEDKVNLHGRDVEKEEIIKFLLSDNDGSNRVPVLSIVGLGGMGKTTLAEVVYNDDRIKEHFERIAWVYVSEYFD
;
A
#
# COMPACT_ATOMS: atom_id res chain seq x y z
N MET A 1 -1.69 1.40 -13.92
CA MET A 1 -3.12 1.79 -13.90
C MET A 1 -3.31 2.58 -12.62
N ALA A 2 -3.44 3.90 -12.75
CA ALA A 2 -3.25 4.84 -11.65
C ALA A 2 -4.56 5.07 -10.86
N GLU A 3 -4.42 4.88 -9.54
CA GLU A 3 -5.16 5.42 -8.39
C GLU A 3 -6.68 5.67 -8.45
N PRO A 4 -7.46 4.95 -7.64
CA PRO A 4 -8.77 5.36 -7.17
C PRO A 4 -8.66 5.94 -5.74
N VAL A 5 -8.12 7.16 -5.56
CA VAL A 5 -8.10 7.83 -4.24
C VAL A 5 -8.44 9.33 -4.31
N ALA A 6 -8.89 9.85 -5.45
CA ALA A 6 -9.26 11.26 -5.58
C ALA A 6 -10.79 11.55 -5.48
N SER A 7 -11.65 10.55 -5.24
CA SER A 7 -13.10 10.70 -5.50
C SER A 7 -13.97 11.14 -4.31
N ALA A 8 -13.41 11.48 -3.15
CA ALA A 8 -14.23 11.78 -1.95
C ALA A 8 -14.47 13.28 -1.68
N PHE A 9 -14.20 14.20 -2.61
CA PHE A 9 -14.22 15.64 -2.29
C PHE A 9 -14.63 16.57 -3.44
N LEU A 10 -15.20 16.07 -4.53
CA LEU A 10 -15.59 16.96 -5.64
C LEU A 10 -16.86 17.73 -5.29
N SER A 11 -17.86 17.08 -4.67
CA SER A 11 -19.05 17.73 -4.12
C SER A 11 -18.69 18.87 -3.16
N SER A 12 -17.86 18.61 -2.14
CA SER A 12 -17.42 19.63 -1.18
C SER A 12 -16.63 20.78 -1.82
N PHE A 13 -15.81 20.50 -2.84
CA PHE A 13 -15.12 21.56 -3.59
C PHE A 13 -16.10 22.43 -4.38
N PHE A 14 -17.11 21.82 -5.01
CA PHE A 14 -18.17 22.54 -5.70
C PHE A 14 -19.01 23.35 -4.73
N GLU A 15 -19.36 22.82 -3.56
CA GLU A 15 -20.10 23.53 -2.52
C GLU A 15 -19.38 24.83 -2.09
N VAL A 16 -18.06 24.76 -1.89
CA VAL A 16 -17.25 25.96 -1.60
C VAL A 16 -17.26 26.96 -2.75
N ILE A 17 -17.23 26.49 -4.00
CA ILE A 17 -17.38 27.36 -5.16
C ILE A 17 -18.77 28.00 -5.19
N LEU A 18 -19.83 27.24 -4.88
CA LEU A 18 -21.21 27.76 -4.82
C LEU A 18 -21.34 28.87 -3.77
N GLU A 19 -20.80 28.68 -2.57
CA GLU A 19 -20.79 29.70 -1.53
C GLU A 19 -20.02 30.95 -1.94
N ARG A 20 -18.90 30.78 -2.65
CA ARG A 20 -18.09 31.90 -3.17
C ARG A 20 -18.77 32.66 -4.30
N LEU A 21 -19.54 31.98 -5.14
CA LEU A 21 -20.34 32.59 -6.21
C LEU A 21 -21.62 33.27 -5.66
N ALA A 22 -22.19 32.71 -4.60
CA ALA A 22 -23.33 33.30 -3.87
C ALA A 22 -22.92 34.46 -2.94
N SER A 23 -21.62 34.71 -2.78
CA SER A 23 -21.10 35.83 -2.00
C SER A 23 -21.55 37.18 -2.58
N GLY A 24 -21.90 38.11 -1.68
CA GLY A 24 -22.31 39.47 -2.03
C GLY A 24 -21.26 40.21 -2.87
N ASP A 25 -19.96 39.96 -2.66
CA ASP A 25 -18.87 40.57 -3.41
C ASP A 25 -18.84 40.14 -4.89
N PHE A 26 -19.14 38.86 -5.15
CA PHE A 26 -19.22 38.32 -6.50
C PHE A 26 -20.50 38.82 -7.17
N ASN A 27 -21.63 38.80 -6.45
CA ASN A 27 -22.88 39.31 -6.98
C ASN A 27 -22.84 40.83 -7.29
N ASP A 28 -22.12 41.64 -6.49
CA ASP A 28 -21.89 43.08 -6.74
C ASP A 28 -21.02 43.31 -8.00
N TYR A 29 -20.02 42.45 -8.23
CA TYR A 29 -19.21 42.47 -9.44
C TYR A 29 -20.06 42.22 -10.71
N PHE A 30 -20.96 41.23 -10.65
CA PHE A 30 -21.87 40.91 -11.76
C PHE A 30 -22.95 41.98 -11.97
N SER A 31 -23.49 42.53 -10.88
CA SER A 31 -24.48 43.61 -10.91
C SER A 31 -23.93 44.89 -11.56
N ARG A 32 -22.64 45.20 -11.34
CA ARG A 32 -21.95 46.33 -11.98
C ARG A 32 -21.78 46.19 -13.50
N HIS A 33 -21.88 44.97 -14.04
CA HIS A 33 -21.62 44.70 -15.46
C HIS A 33 -22.91 44.52 -16.29
N ASN A 34 -24.07 44.88 -15.73
CA ASN A 34 -25.36 44.89 -16.41
C ASN A 34 -25.74 43.53 -17.04
N LEU A 35 -25.34 42.44 -16.38
CA LEU A 35 -25.70 41.09 -16.77
C LEU A 35 -27.15 40.81 -16.36
N ASP A 36 -27.88 40.15 -17.26
CA ASP A 36 -29.31 39.87 -17.11
C ASP A 36 -29.58 39.03 -15.85
N VAL A 37 -30.53 39.48 -15.03
CA VAL A 37 -30.97 38.77 -13.80
C VAL A 37 -31.40 37.34 -14.14
N GLU A 38 -31.97 37.14 -15.33
CA GLU A 38 -32.36 35.83 -15.85
C GLU A 38 -31.16 34.88 -16.04
N LEU A 39 -29.99 35.38 -16.43
CA LEU A 39 -28.79 34.57 -16.61
C LEU A 39 -28.17 34.15 -15.27
N VAL A 40 -28.21 35.03 -14.27
CA VAL A 40 -27.71 34.73 -12.91
C VAL A 40 -28.59 33.67 -12.24
N GLU A 41 -29.91 33.77 -12.41
CA GLU A 41 -30.86 32.77 -11.93
C GLU A 41 -30.65 31.42 -12.63
N LYS A 42 -30.51 31.40 -13.96
CA LYS A 42 -30.20 30.19 -14.72
C LYS A 42 -28.87 29.55 -14.29
N LEU A 43 -27.85 30.35 -14.05
CA LEU A 43 -26.54 29.88 -13.58
C LEU A 43 -26.67 29.23 -12.19
N SER A 44 -27.39 29.87 -11.27
CA SER A 44 -27.68 29.33 -9.94
C SER A 44 -28.42 27.99 -9.99
N ILE A 45 -29.47 27.89 -10.80
CA ILE A 45 -30.23 26.64 -11.00
C ILE A 45 -29.34 25.52 -11.58
N THR A 46 -28.55 25.86 -12.60
CA THR A 46 -27.64 24.90 -13.26
C THR A 46 -26.58 24.37 -12.30
N LEU A 47 -25.98 25.25 -11.53
CA LEU A 47 -24.97 24.92 -10.54
C LEU A 47 -25.50 24.02 -9.41
N ASN A 48 -26.70 24.32 -8.90
CA ASN A 48 -27.36 23.48 -7.90
C ASN A 48 -27.67 22.07 -8.44
N SER A 49 -28.08 21.98 -9.72
CA SER A 49 -28.33 20.70 -10.38
C SER A 49 -27.05 19.88 -10.56
N ILE A 50 -25.92 20.52 -10.88
CA ILE A 50 -24.61 19.85 -10.98
C ILE A 50 -24.19 19.28 -9.62
N ASN A 51 -24.33 20.06 -8.54
CA ASN A 51 -23.96 19.59 -7.20
C ASN A 51 -24.77 18.36 -6.79
N GLN A 52 -26.08 18.37 -7.06
CA GLN A 52 -26.95 17.24 -6.75
C GLN A 52 -26.51 15.95 -7.48
N VAL A 53 -26.22 16.04 -8.78
CA VAL A 53 -25.78 14.87 -9.57
C VAL A 53 -24.44 14.33 -9.07
N LEU A 54 -23.55 15.22 -8.63
CA LEU A 54 -22.24 14.84 -8.12
C LEU A 54 -22.33 14.12 -6.76
N GLU A 55 -23.13 14.65 -5.84
CA GLU A 55 -23.47 14.01 -4.56
C GLU A 55 -24.09 12.62 -4.77
N GLU A 56 -25.02 12.51 -5.71
CA GLU A 56 -25.65 11.23 -6.06
C GLU A 56 -24.63 10.22 -6.63
N ALA A 57 -23.70 10.67 -7.49
CA ALA A 57 -22.68 9.82 -8.07
C ALA A 57 -21.66 9.32 -7.04
N GLU A 58 -21.18 10.20 -6.14
CA GLU A 58 -20.27 9.84 -5.06
C GLU A 58 -20.93 8.82 -4.10
N LYS A 59 -22.19 9.06 -3.74
CA LYS A 59 -22.99 8.13 -2.94
C LYS A 59 -23.16 6.77 -3.62
N MET A 60 -23.38 6.73 -4.93
CA MET A 60 -23.54 5.49 -5.68
C MET A 60 -22.26 4.65 -5.67
N GLN A 61 -21.10 5.28 -5.84
CA GLN A 61 -19.80 4.58 -5.77
C GLN A 61 -19.55 3.96 -4.40
N ILE A 62 -19.83 4.70 -3.32
CA ILE A 62 -19.68 4.19 -1.95
C ILE A 62 -20.62 3.00 -1.71
N LYS A 63 -21.86 3.10 -2.17
CA LYS A 63 -22.85 2.03 -2.04
C LYS A 63 -22.41 0.75 -2.75
N GLU A 64 -21.92 0.86 -3.98
CA GLU A 64 -21.43 -0.30 -4.75
C GLU A 64 -20.25 -0.99 -4.06
N LEU A 65 -19.32 -0.22 -3.48
CA LEU A 65 -18.20 -0.75 -2.70
C LEU A 65 -18.66 -1.50 -1.44
N ILE A 66 -19.67 -0.98 -0.74
CA ILE A 66 -20.24 -1.64 0.44
C ILE A 66 -20.90 -2.96 0.05
N GLU A 67 -21.70 -2.98 -1.01
CA GLU A 67 -22.36 -4.19 -1.50
C GLU A 67 -21.33 -5.24 -1.93
N MET A 68 -20.26 -4.83 -2.61
CA MET A 68 -19.14 -5.71 -2.96
C MET A 68 -18.46 -6.29 -1.72
N LEU A 69 -18.24 -5.48 -0.68
CA LEU A 69 -17.63 -5.94 0.56
C LEU A 69 -18.52 -6.97 1.28
N GLU A 70 -19.84 -6.75 1.30
CA GLU A 70 -20.78 -7.73 1.85
C GLU A 70 -20.77 -9.06 1.09
N LEU A 71 -20.65 -9.01 -0.24
CA LEU A 71 -20.51 -10.22 -1.06
C LEU A 71 -19.21 -10.96 -0.75
N LEU A 72 -18.09 -10.25 -0.60
CA LEU A 72 -16.81 -10.84 -0.22
C LEU A 72 -16.85 -11.47 1.17
N VAL A 73 -17.51 -10.82 2.13
CA VAL A 73 -17.72 -11.38 3.48
C VAL A 73 -18.52 -12.68 3.41
N LYS A 74 -19.60 -12.73 2.63
CA LYS A 74 -20.41 -13.95 2.44
C LYS A 74 -19.61 -15.07 1.74
N GLN A 75 -18.84 -14.73 0.72
CA GLN A 75 -17.98 -15.69 0.02
C GLN A 75 -16.88 -16.26 0.92
N LYS A 76 -16.27 -15.44 1.77
CA LYS A 76 -15.28 -15.87 2.76
C LYS A 76 -15.82 -16.95 3.69
N GLU A 77 -17.08 -16.84 4.12
CA GLU A 77 -17.74 -17.84 4.97
C GLU A 77 -17.96 -19.16 4.23
N ILE A 78 -18.42 -19.12 2.98
CA ILE A 78 -18.62 -20.31 2.13
C ILE A 78 -17.30 -21.03 1.89
N LEU A 79 -16.23 -20.28 1.64
CA LEU A 79 -14.90 -20.81 1.40
C LEU A 79 -14.18 -21.28 2.67
N GLY A 80 -14.80 -21.16 3.85
CA GLY A 80 -14.21 -21.56 5.13
C GLY A 80 -12.91 -20.83 5.45
N LEU A 81 -12.72 -19.62 4.88
CA LEU A 81 -11.52 -18.81 5.06
C LEU A 81 -11.52 -18.24 6.49
N LYS A 82 -11.05 -19.07 7.41
CA LYS A 82 -10.86 -18.71 8.81
C LYS A 82 -9.80 -17.61 8.84
N GLY A 83 -10.22 -16.41 9.26
CA GLY A 83 -9.27 -15.35 9.61
C GLY A 83 -8.21 -15.97 10.51
N GLY A 84 -6.94 -15.79 10.11
CA GLY A 84 -5.80 -16.43 10.73
C GLY A 84 -5.95 -16.49 12.24
N ALA A 85 -5.65 -17.66 12.79
CA ALA A 85 -5.81 -17.99 14.20
C ALA A 85 -5.59 -16.79 15.12
N ARG A 86 -6.52 -16.63 16.06
CA ARG A 86 -6.36 -15.83 17.27
C ARG A 86 -4.92 -15.95 17.79
N CYS A 87 -4.14 -14.88 17.66
CA CYS A 87 -3.28 -14.51 18.77
C CYS A 87 -4.23 -13.95 19.82
N ALA A 88 -4.79 -14.82 20.65
CA ALA A 88 -5.62 -14.40 21.76
C ALA A 88 -4.71 -13.67 22.76
N SER A 89 -4.93 -12.38 22.96
CA SER A 89 -4.44 -11.67 24.13
C SER A 89 -5.45 -10.60 24.53
N THR A 90 -6.37 -11.02 25.38
CA THR A 90 -7.12 -10.18 26.31
C THR A 90 -7.27 -11.09 27.54
N GLU A 91 -6.79 -10.77 28.74
CA GLU A 91 -6.41 -9.49 29.35
C GLU A 91 -5.24 -9.76 30.33
N GLY A 92 -4.21 -8.93 30.29
CA GLY A 92 -2.97 -9.11 31.05
C GLY A 92 -1.78 -8.72 30.18
N GLY A 93 -1.01 -7.73 30.63
CA GLY A 93 0.00 -7.02 29.84
C GLY A 93 0.79 -7.93 28.88
N ILE A 94 0.87 -7.51 27.62
CA ILE A 94 1.62 -8.19 26.57
C ILE A 94 3.11 -8.13 26.94
N SER A 95 3.54 -9.14 27.67
CA SER A 95 4.92 -9.59 27.65
C SER A 95 5.18 -10.12 26.24
N TRP A 96 5.85 -9.32 25.40
CA TRP A 96 6.37 -9.72 24.09
C TRP A 96 7.37 -10.90 24.14
N LYS A 97 7.51 -11.55 25.31
CA LYS A 97 8.43 -12.66 25.50
C LYS A 97 7.85 -13.92 24.89
N SER A 98 8.53 -14.31 23.80
CA SER A 98 8.58 -15.66 23.24
C SER A 98 7.38 -16.10 22.40
N LEU A 99 7.14 -15.38 21.30
CA LEU A 99 7.09 -16.10 20.04
C LEU A 99 8.44 -16.79 19.88
N LYS A 100 8.56 -18.05 20.31
CA LYS A 100 9.56 -18.94 19.71
C LYS A 100 9.23 -18.93 18.23
N LYS A 101 9.95 -18.11 17.48
CA LYS A 101 9.81 -17.92 16.04
C LYS A 101 9.92 -19.32 15.44
N LEU A 102 8.77 -19.92 15.09
CA LEU A 102 8.78 -21.15 14.31
C LEU A 102 9.53 -20.82 13.02
N PRO A 103 10.42 -21.70 12.55
CA PRO A 103 10.98 -21.56 11.21
C PRO A 103 9.81 -21.41 10.24
N THR A 104 9.74 -20.28 9.54
CA THR A 104 8.78 -20.08 8.46
C THR A 104 9.28 -20.80 7.23
N THR A 105 9.40 -22.12 7.29
CA THR A 105 9.81 -22.93 6.14
C THR A 105 9.03 -24.23 6.16
N SER A 106 7.94 -24.25 5.38
CA SER A 106 7.50 -25.47 4.72
C SER A 106 8.63 -25.90 3.76
N PRO A 107 9.09 -27.16 3.76
CA PRO A 107 10.33 -27.53 3.05
C PRO A 107 10.36 -27.38 1.52
N GLU A 108 9.31 -26.96 0.81
CA GLU A 108 9.29 -27.09 -0.67
C GLU A 108 8.64 -25.95 -1.47
N ASP A 109 8.12 -24.89 -0.86
CA ASP A 109 7.60 -23.75 -1.64
C ASP A 109 8.73 -22.76 -1.95
N LYS A 110 9.28 -22.87 -3.16
CA LYS A 110 10.21 -21.90 -3.76
C LYS A 110 9.63 -20.50 -3.59
N VAL A 111 10.24 -19.67 -2.74
CA VAL A 111 9.77 -18.31 -2.48
C VAL A 111 9.78 -17.55 -3.81
N ASN A 112 8.58 -17.32 -4.37
CA ASN A 112 8.44 -16.67 -5.67
C ASN A 112 8.50 -15.15 -5.49
N LEU A 113 9.73 -14.63 -5.46
CA LEU A 113 9.99 -13.19 -5.37
C LEU A 113 9.78 -12.56 -6.75
N HIS A 114 8.68 -11.82 -6.91
CA HIS A 114 8.39 -11.12 -8.16
C HIS A 114 8.94 -9.68 -8.15
N GLY A 115 9.51 -9.24 -9.27
CA GLY A 115 9.84 -7.83 -9.52
C GLY A 115 11.15 -7.33 -8.91
N ARG A 116 11.96 -8.22 -8.30
CA ARG A 116 13.29 -7.91 -7.75
C ARG A 116 14.42 -8.72 -8.38
N ASP A 117 14.21 -9.16 -9.62
CA ASP A 117 15.20 -9.94 -10.34
C ASP A 117 16.47 -9.14 -10.61
N VAL A 118 16.36 -7.83 -10.85
CA VAL A 118 17.52 -6.97 -11.09
C VAL A 118 18.42 -6.92 -9.85
N GLU A 119 17.86 -6.60 -8.68
CA GLU A 119 18.63 -6.53 -7.45
C GLU A 119 19.23 -7.89 -7.08
N LYS A 120 18.48 -8.98 -7.28
CA LYS A 120 18.97 -10.35 -7.05
C LYS A 120 20.21 -10.64 -7.91
N GLU A 121 20.16 -10.34 -9.21
CA GLU A 121 21.29 -10.58 -10.12
C GLU A 121 22.50 -9.69 -9.80
N GLU A 122 22.28 -8.43 -9.39
CA GLU A 122 23.37 -7.55 -8.96
C GLU A 122 24.07 -8.07 -7.70
N ILE A 123 23.31 -8.56 -6.72
CA ILE A 123 23.84 -9.17 -5.51
C ILE A 123 24.66 -10.42 -5.85
N ILE A 124 24.12 -11.31 -6.67
CA ILE A 124 24.81 -12.55 -7.05
C ILE A 124 26.10 -12.24 -7.80
N LYS A 125 26.07 -11.30 -8.74
CA LYS A 125 27.27 -10.85 -9.45
C LYS A 125 28.34 -10.30 -8.50
N PHE A 126 27.94 -9.51 -7.50
CA PHE A 126 28.85 -8.99 -6.48
C PHE A 126 29.46 -10.09 -5.61
N LEU A 127 28.67 -11.11 -5.25
CA LEU A 127 29.15 -12.22 -4.43
C LEU A 127 30.08 -13.17 -5.19
N LEU A 128 29.87 -13.33 -6.50
CA LEU A 128 30.67 -14.21 -7.37
C LEU A 128 31.86 -13.50 -8.04
N SER A 129 31.99 -12.19 -7.91
CA SER A 129 33.12 -11.47 -8.50
C SER A 129 34.39 -11.76 -7.70
N ASP A 130 35.41 -12.30 -8.37
CA ASP A 130 36.74 -12.47 -7.79
C ASP A 130 37.33 -11.09 -7.44
N ASN A 131 37.72 -10.95 -6.17
CA ASN A 131 38.36 -9.73 -5.66
C ASN A 131 39.80 -9.66 -6.20
N ASP A 132 40.20 -8.51 -6.75
CA ASP A 132 41.46 -8.28 -7.49
C ASP A 132 42.71 -8.27 -6.59
N GLY A 133 42.95 -9.36 -5.85
CA GLY A 133 44.12 -9.53 -4.99
C GLY A 133 44.09 -8.71 -3.69
N SER A 134 42.97 -8.08 -3.34
CA SER A 134 42.83 -7.42 -2.04
C SER A 134 42.41 -8.42 -0.95
N ASN A 135 43.16 -8.49 0.14
CA ASN A 135 42.94 -9.40 1.28
C ASN A 135 41.69 -9.06 2.14
N ARG A 136 40.68 -8.38 1.56
CA ARG A 136 39.50 -7.89 2.26
C ARG A 136 38.30 -8.81 1.99
N VAL A 137 37.56 -9.11 3.05
CA VAL A 137 36.30 -9.86 2.97
C VAL A 137 35.21 -8.91 2.41
N PRO A 138 34.55 -9.24 1.30
CA PRO A 138 33.46 -8.41 0.77
C PRO A 138 32.26 -8.44 1.73
N VAL A 139 31.65 -7.27 1.97
CA VAL A 139 30.46 -7.11 2.82
C VAL A 139 29.38 -6.38 2.03
N LEU A 140 28.15 -6.92 2.08
CA LEU A 140 26.98 -6.36 1.42
C LEU A 140 25.86 -6.12 2.43
N SER A 141 25.29 -4.91 2.46
CA SER A 141 24.20 -4.53 3.35
C SER A 141 22.89 -4.33 2.59
N ILE A 142 21.80 -4.97 3.04
CA ILE A 142 20.46 -4.74 2.51
C ILE A 142 19.68 -3.84 3.49
N VAL A 143 19.37 -2.62 3.07
CA VAL A 143 18.77 -1.58 3.93
C VAL A 143 17.40 -1.17 3.39
N GLY A 144 16.49 -0.74 4.27
CA GLY A 144 15.15 -0.29 3.91
C GLY A 144 14.14 -0.42 5.06
N LEU A 145 12.91 0.05 4.85
CA LEU A 145 11.83 0.02 5.85
C LEU A 145 11.41 -1.41 6.24
N GLY A 146 10.77 -1.55 7.41
CA GLY A 146 10.17 -2.82 7.85
C GLY A 146 9.16 -3.36 6.82
N GLY A 147 9.08 -4.69 6.67
CA GLY A 147 8.14 -5.31 5.72
C GLY A 147 8.53 -5.24 4.23
N MET A 148 9.59 -4.53 3.85
CA MET A 148 10.03 -4.38 2.45
C MET A 148 10.69 -5.62 1.82
N GLY A 149 10.55 -6.81 2.43
CA GLY A 149 11.10 -8.05 1.88
C GLY A 149 12.63 -8.14 1.84
N LYS A 150 13.35 -7.43 2.73
CA LYS A 150 14.83 -7.47 2.80
C LYS A 150 15.35 -8.87 3.09
N THR A 151 14.81 -9.48 4.14
CA THR A 151 15.13 -10.86 4.54
C THR A 151 14.73 -11.85 3.45
N THR A 152 13.60 -11.61 2.76
CA THR A 152 13.14 -12.42 1.63
C THR A 152 14.11 -12.35 0.45
N LEU A 153 14.64 -11.16 0.11
CA LEU A 153 15.65 -11.02 -0.94
C LEU A 153 16.95 -11.76 -0.58
N ALA A 154 17.42 -11.61 0.67
CA ALA A 154 18.59 -12.35 1.16
C ALA A 154 18.38 -13.88 1.12
N GLU A 155 17.18 -14.35 1.47
CA GLU A 155 16.81 -15.77 1.48
C GLU A 155 16.75 -16.35 0.06
N VAL A 156 16.25 -15.57 -0.92
CA VAL A 156 16.23 -15.96 -2.33
C VAL A 156 17.65 -16.07 -2.88
N VAL A 157 18.54 -15.12 -2.57
CA VAL A 157 19.95 -15.17 -2.97
C VAL A 157 20.67 -16.34 -2.29
N TYR A 158 20.48 -16.53 -0.99
CA TYR A 158 21.06 -17.64 -0.22
C TYR A 158 20.71 -19.01 -0.82
N ASN A 159 19.50 -19.13 -1.36
CA ASN A 159 19.01 -20.36 -1.95
C ASN A 159 19.33 -20.53 -3.44
N ASP A 160 19.89 -19.53 -4.11
CA ASP A 160 20.27 -19.60 -5.53
C ASP A 160 21.36 -20.67 -5.74
N ASP A 161 21.17 -21.52 -6.73
CA ASP A 161 22.05 -22.66 -6.99
C ASP A 161 23.49 -22.20 -7.30
N ARG A 162 23.66 -21.04 -7.97
CA ARG A 162 24.98 -20.48 -8.28
C ARG A 162 25.75 -20.10 -7.02
N ILE A 163 25.05 -19.64 -5.98
CA ILE A 163 25.65 -19.29 -4.69
C ILE A 163 26.03 -20.56 -3.93
N LYS A 164 25.14 -21.57 -3.91
CA LYS A 164 25.40 -22.86 -3.26
C LYS A 164 26.55 -23.64 -3.89
N GLU A 165 26.73 -23.52 -5.21
CA GLU A 165 27.83 -24.15 -5.93
C GLU A 165 29.17 -23.43 -5.72
N HIS A 166 29.14 -22.10 -5.57
CA HIS A 166 30.36 -21.30 -5.42
C HIS A 166 30.96 -21.35 -4.01
N PHE A 167 30.12 -21.34 -2.96
CA PHE A 167 30.58 -21.33 -1.58
C PHE A 167 30.50 -22.72 -0.95
N GLU A 168 31.64 -23.28 -0.54
CA GLU A 168 31.70 -24.58 0.17
C GLU A 168 30.85 -24.57 1.45
N ARG A 169 30.76 -23.41 2.12
CA ARG A 169 30.05 -23.23 3.38
C ARG A 169 29.23 -21.95 3.37
N ILE A 170 27.96 -22.09 3.73
CA ILE A 170 27.04 -20.96 3.87
C ILE A 170 26.31 -21.13 5.20
N ALA A 171 26.15 -20.03 5.94
CA ALA A 171 25.44 -20.01 7.21
C ALA A 171 24.40 -18.89 7.21
N TRP A 172 23.23 -19.19 7.79
CA TRP A 172 22.17 -18.22 8.01
C TRP A 172 21.98 -18.01 9.51
N VAL A 173 22.18 -16.79 9.99
CA VAL A 173 22.13 -16.46 11.42
C VAL A 173 21.06 -15.40 11.65
N TYR A 174 20.19 -15.65 12.62
CA TYR A 174 19.24 -14.67 13.13
C TYR A 174 19.74 -14.09 14.45
N VAL A 175 19.83 -12.76 14.53
CA VAL A 175 20.18 -12.03 15.76
C VAL A 175 18.95 -11.26 16.23
N SER A 176 18.55 -11.46 17.47
CA SER A 176 17.44 -10.72 18.10
C SER A 176 17.89 -9.37 18.66
N GLU A 177 16.93 -8.50 18.98
CA GLU A 177 17.20 -7.18 19.61
C GLU A 177 17.95 -7.29 20.93
N TYR A 178 17.73 -8.38 21.68
CA TYR A 178 18.51 -8.72 22.86
C TYR A 178 19.55 -9.77 22.47
N PHE A 179 20.82 -9.46 22.68
CA PHE A 179 21.96 -10.35 22.51
C PHE A 179 22.94 -10.10 23.67
N ASP A 180 23.59 -11.17 24.16
CA ASP A 180 24.67 -11.12 25.16
C ASP A 180 26.05 -11.08 24.48
#